data_AF-A0A535DP81-F1
#
_entry.id   AF-A0A535DP81-F1
#
_cell.length_a   1.000
_cell.length_b   1.000
_cell.length_c   1.000
_cell.angle_alpha   90.00
_cell.angle_beta   90.00
_cell.angle_gamma   90.00
#
_symmetry.space_group_name_H-M   'P 1'
#
loop_
_entity.id
_entity.type
_entity.pdbx_description
1 polymer ?
#
loop_
_entity_poly.entity_id
_entity_poly.type
_entity_poly.pdbx_seq_one_letter_code
_entity_poly.pdbx_strand_id
1 'polypeptide(L)'
;MAAPAVNRTYSVQAPLSRFVELLWYYRSDVPTDPKELVLPAGRADIIIGLRSDVMSIPVGAGGGGGTFAYGVVAGPHTRPFAIDTSRPSEVIGISFRP
;
A
#
# COMPACT_ATOMS: atom_id res chain seq x y z
N MET A 1 18.93 4.83 17.84
CA MET A 1 19.17 4.66 16.40
C MET A 1 17.96 3.96 15.82
N ALA A 2 17.25 4.57 14.88
CA ALA A 2 16.04 3.95 14.34
C ALA A 2 16.40 2.91 13.26
N ALA A 3 15.63 1.83 13.17
CA ALA A 3 15.85 0.79 12.18
C ALA A 3 15.52 1.32 10.77
N PRO A 4 16.28 0.92 9.72
CA PRO A 4 15.97 1.30 8.35
C PRO A 4 14.65 0.69 7.89
N ALA A 5 13.98 1.36 6.94
CA ALA A 5 12.78 0.82 6.32
C ALA A 5 13.10 -0.52 5.62
N VAL A 6 12.18 -1.48 5.75
CA VAL A 6 12.26 -2.79 5.12
C VAL A 6 11.27 -2.81 3.96
N ASN A 7 11.75 -3.14 2.78
CA ASN A 7 10.92 -3.41 1.60
C ASN A 7 11.31 -4.78 1.04
N ARG A 8 10.35 -5.70 0.93
CA ARG A 8 10.55 -7.04 0.38
C ARG A 8 9.44 -7.37 -0.61
N THR A 9 9.80 -8.05 -1.68
CA THR A 9 8.85 -8.61 -2.65
C THR A 9 8.94 -10.13 -2.65
N TYR A 10 7.81 -10.78 -2.90
CA TYR A 10 7.68 -12.22 -2.94
C TYR A 10 6.96 -12.62 -4.23
N SER A 11 7.58 -13.54 -4.98
CA SER A 11 6.95 -14.13 -6.14
C SER A 11 5.87 -15.11 -5.72
N VAL A 12 4.74 -15.06 -6.42
CA VAL A 12 3.61 -15.95 -6.15
C VAL A 12 3.71 -17.15 -7.09
N GLN A 13 3.46 -18.35 -6.56
CA GLN A 13 3.44 -19.59 -7.33
C GLN A 13 2.00 -19.91 -7.78
N ALA A 14 1.87 -20.89 -8.67
CA ALA A 14 0.56 -21.39 -9.07
C ALA A 14 -0.22 -21.92 -7.84
N PRO A 15 -1.56 -21.75 -7.79
CA PRO A 15 -2.42 -21.19 -8.83
C PRO A 15 -2.56 -19.65 -8.78
N LEU A 16 -2.16 -19.03 -7.68
CA LEU A 16 -2.39 -17.60 -7.43
C LEU A 16 -1.63 -16.69 -8.41
N SER A 17 -0.49 -17.15 -8.95
CA SER A 17 0.30 -16.40 -9.93
C SER A 17 -0.45 -16.02 -11.22
N ARG A 18 -1.60 -16.67 -11.48
CA ARG A 18 -2.52 -16.32 -12.58
C ARG A 18 -3.17 -14.94 -12.37
N PHE A 19 -3.40 -14.55 -11.13
CA PHE A 19 -4.12 -13.31 -10.78
C PHE A 19 -3.24 -12.33 -10.02
N VAL A 20 -2.29 -12.82 -9.24
CA VAL A 20 -1.40 -12.03 -8.40
C VAL A 20 -0.05 -11.91 -9.10
N GLU A 21 0.41 -10.69 -9.30
CA GLU A 21 1.73 -10.40 -9.84
C GLU A 21 2.80 -10.65 -8.78
N LEU A 22 2.64 -10.05 -7.60
CA LEU A 22 3.54 -10.21 -6.46
C LEU A 22 2.84 -9.87 -5.13
N LEU A 23 3.42 -10.38 -4.05
CA LEU A 23 3.17 -9.88 -2.70
C LEU A 23 4.34 -8.97 -2.30
N TRP A 24 4.05 -7.89 -1.60
CA TRP A 24 5.08 -7.00 -1.09
C TRP A 24 4.85 -6.72 0.40
N TYR A 25 5.93 -6.60 1.15
CA TYR A 25 5.93 -6.25 2.56
C TYR A 25 6.74 -4.98 2.75
N TYR A 26 6.16 -4.04 3.48
CA TYR A 26 6.80 -2.80 3.85
C TYR A 26 6.69 -2.58 5.36
N ARG A 27 7.81 -2.20 5.98
CA ARG A 27 7.84 -1.73 7.36
C ARG A 27 8.75 -0.52 7.49
N SER A 28 8.25 0.52 8.15
CA SER A 28 9.06 1.64 8.62
C SER A 28 8.69 1.97 10.06
N ASP A 29 9.71 2.02 10.93
CA ASP A 29 9.56 2.47 12.32
C ASP A 29 9.78 3.99 12.47
N VAL A 30 10.25 4.63 11.39
CA VAL A 30 10.47 6.08 11.33
C VAL A 30 9.41 6.69 10.42
N PRO A 31 8.66 7.70 10.91
CA PRO A 31 7.91 8.59 10.03
C PRO A 31 8.81 9.10 8.90
N THR A 32 8.53 8.70 7.67
CA THR A 32 9.11 9.33 6.48
C THR A 32 8.32 10.58 6.11
N ASP A 33 8.66 11.24 5.00
CA ASP A 33 7.96 12.44 4.50
C ASP A 33 6.44 12.31 4.66
N PRO A 34 5.72 13.38 5.05
CA PRO A 34 4.33 13.27 5.48
C PRO A 34 3.36 12.85 4.37
N LYS A 35 3.79 12.82 3.09
CA LYS A 35 2.98 12.39 1.94
C LYS A 35 3.86 11.71 0.89
N GLU A 36 3.77 10.39 0.79
CA GLU A 36 4.33 9.65 -0.34
C GLU A 36 3.29 9.53 -1.47
N LEU A 37 3.73 9.60 -2.72
CA LEU A 37 2.85 9.49 -3.89
C LEU A 37 2.86 8.08 -4.46
N VAL A 38 1.69 7.46 -4.52
CA VAL A 38 1.45 6.22 -5.27
C VAL A 38 1.14 6.58 -6.71
N LEU A 39 2.02 6.18 -7.63
CA LEU A 39 1.87 6.44 -9.06
C LEU A 39 0.86 5.46 -9.70
N PRO A 40 0.11 5.90 -10.73
CA PRO A 40 -0.80 5.03 -11.44
C PRO A 40 -0.04 3.92 -12.18
N ALA A 41 -0.32 2.68 -11.80
CA ALA A 41 0.27 1.49 -12.41
C ALA A 41 -0.73 0.69 -13.27
N GLY A 42 -1.99 1.14 -13.37
CA GLY A 42 -3.04 0.45 -14.14
C GLY A 42 -3.49 -0.90 -13.56
N ARG A 43 -3.04 -1.24 -12.36
CA ARG A 43 -3.38 -2.47 -11.64
C ARG A 43 -4.24 -2.20 -10.41
N ALA A 44 -4.88 -3.25 -9.91
CA ALA A 44 -5.52 -3.22 -8.60
C ALA A 44 -4.55 -3.69 -7.53
N ASP A 45 -4.69 -3.16 -6.32
CA ASP A 45 -3.90 -3.54 -5.15
C ASP A 45 -4.82 -3.78 -3.93
N ILE A 46 -4.49 -4.77 -3.11
CA ILE A 46 -5.01 -4.90 -1.75
C ILE A 46 -3.86 -4.57 -0.80
N ILE A 47 -4.12 -3.73 0.19
CA ILE A 47 -3.13 -3.36 1.21
C ILE A 47 -3.74 -3.66 2.57
N ILE A 48 -2.97 -4.29 3.44
CA ILE A 48 -3.38 -4.69 4.79
C ILE A 48 -2.37 -4.13 5.78
N GLY A 49 -2.85 -3.32 6.71
CA GLY A 49 -2.11 -2.87 7.89
C GLY A 49 -1.94 -4.00 8.88
N LEU A 50 -0.70 -4.25 9.29
CA LEU A 50 -0.35 -5.28 10.27
C LEU A 50 -0.18 -4.71 11.68
N ARG A 51 0.11 -3.41 11.78
CA ARG A 51 0.37 -2.72 13.06
C ARG A 51 -0.71 -1.71 13.43
N SER A 52 -1.40 -1.13 12.45
CA SER A 52 -2.47 -0.15 12.70
C SER A 52 -3.83 -0.75 12.36
N ASP A 53 -4.78 -0.48 13.24
CA ASP A 53 -6.21 -0.71 13.05
C ASP A 53 -6.85 0.24 12.03
N VAL A 54 -6.16 1.31 11.67
CA VAL A 54 -6.67 2.38 10.82
C VAL A 54 -5.67 2.76 9.73
N MET A 55 -6.10 2.66 8.48
CA MET A 55 -5.38 3.20 7.33
C MET A 55 -6.06 4.46 6.82
N SER A 56 -5.29 5.55 6.70
CA SER A 56 -5.77 6.83 6.20
C SER A 56 -5.24 7.06 4.79
N ILE A 57 -6.16 7.21 3.83
CA ILE A 57 -5.83 7.67 2.49
C ILE A 57 -6.29 9.13 2.39
N PRO A 58 -5.36 10.09 2.29
CA PRO A 58 -5.69 11.47 2.00
C PRO A 58 -6.66 11.61 0.84
N VAL A 59 -7.70 12.43 1.01
CA VAL A 59 -8.62 12.78 -0.07
C VAL A 59 -7.85 13.55 -1.14
N GLY A 60 -7.52 12.87 -2.23
CA GLY A 60 -6.97 13.49 -3.43
C GLY A 60 -8.03 14.23 -4.23
N ALA A 61 -7.58 15.04 -5.20
CA ALA A 61 -8.43 15.89 -6.05
C ALA A 61 -9.50 15.13 -6.88
N GLY A 62 -9.46 13.79 -6.90
CA GLY A 62 -10.40 12.93 -7.62
C GLY A 62 -11.57 12.38 -6.79
N GLY A 63 -11.60 12.59 -5.47
CA GLY A 63 -12.60 11.98 -4.57
C GLY A 63 -12.38 10.47 -4.41
N GLY A 64 -12.19 10.00 -3.18
CA GLY A 64 -11.89 8.59 -2.90
C GLY A 64 -10.97 8.34 -1.70
N GLY A 65 -10.48 9.41 -1.06
CA GLY A 65 -9.80 9.26 0.23
C GLY A 65 -10.79 8.96 1.35
N GLY A 66 -10.27 8.40 2.43
CA GLY A 66 -11.06 7.95 3.55
C GLY A 66 -10.21 7.25 4.60
N THR A 67 -10.87 6.89 5.68
CA THR A 67 -10.29 6.12 6.76
C THR A 67 -10.87 4.72 6.69
N PHE A 68 -10.00 3.73 6.58
CA PHE A 68 -10.37 2.33 6.41
C PHE A 68 -9.85 1.51 7.60
N ALA A 69 -10.65 0.57 8.08
CA ALA A 69 -10.23 -0.32 9.15
C ALA A 69 -9.34 -1.43 8.58
N TYR A 70 -8.13 -1.59 9.12
CA TYR A 70 -7.13 -2.64 8.85
C TYR A 70 -6.63 -2.81 7.41
N GLY A 71 -7.38 -2.39 6.39
CA GLY A 71 -7.20 -2.80 5.00
C GLY A 71 -7.82 -1.83 4.02
N VAL A 72 -7.29 -1.78 2.79
CA VAL A 72 -7.90 -1.04 1.69
C VAL A 72 -7.73 -1.80 0.37
N VAL A 73 -8.74 -1.70 -0.48
CA VAL A 73 -8.67 -2.15 -1.87
C VAL A 73 -8.55 -0.90 -2.74
N ALA A 74 -7.42 -0.78 -3.44
CA ALA A 74 -7.20 0.26 -4.44
C ALA A 74 -7.47 -0.34 -5.82
N GLY A 75 -8.53 0.12 -6.48
CA GLY A 75 -8.80 -0.27 -7.87
C GLY A 75 -7.79 0.36 -8.85
N PRO A 76 -7.78 -0.07 -10.12
CA PRO A 76 -6.99 0.57 -11.15
C PRO A 76 -7.30 2.06 -11.23
N HIS A 77 -6.26 2.89 -11.18
CA HIS A 77 -6.38 4.34 -11.15
C HIS A 77 -5.45 4.99 -12.17
N THR A 78 -5.91 6.09 -12.76
CA THR A 78 -5.17 6.87 -13.79
C THR A 78 -4.52 8.13 -13.23
N ARG A 79 -4.79 8.45 -11.96
CA ARG A 79 -4.23 9.62 -11.25
C ARG A 79 -3.45 9.16 -10.04
N PRO A 80 -2.33 9.79 -9.69
CA PRO A 80 -1.63 9.46 -8.46
C PRO A 80 -2.48 9.82 -7.24
N PHE A 81 -2.25 9.13 -6.12
CA PHE A 81 -2.82 9.49 -4.82
C PHE A 81 -1.73 9.50 -3.76
N ALA A 82 -1.92 10.33 -2.72
CA ALA A 82 -0.99 10.39 -1.60
C ALA A 82 -1.38 9.35 -0.55
N ILE A 83 -0.38 8.82 0.16
CA ILE A 83 -0.55 8.03 1.39
C ILE A 83 0.11 8.77 2.56
N ASP A 84 -0.44 8.60 3.75
CA ASP A 84 0.13 9.17 4.97
C ASP A 84 1.18 8.21 5.56
N THR A 85 2.45 8.60 5.44
CA THR A 85 3.62 7.88 5.98
C THR A 85 4.19 8.58 7.22
N SER A 86 3.47 9.54 7.81
CA SER A 86 3.88 10.26 9.03
C SER A 86 3.85 9.42 10.30
N ARG A 87 3.40 8.18 10.21
CA ARG A 87 3.33 7.22 11.32
C ARG A 87 4.11 5.97 10.98
N PRO A 88 4.69 5.27 11.99
CA PRO A 88 5.23 3.95 11.78
C PRO A 88 4.21 3.05 11.08
N SER A 89 4.65 2.39 10.02
CA SER A 89 3.80 1.58 9.16
C SER A 89 4.38 0.18 9.07
N GLU A 90 3.51 -0.81 9.11
CA GLU A 90 3.84 -2.19 8.79
C GLU A 90 2.67 -2.74 8.01
N VAL A 91 2.89 -3.03 6.73
CA VAL A 91 1.85 -3.41 5.79
C VAL A 91 2.32 -4.58 4.93
N ILE A 92 1.35 -5.38 4.49
CA ILE A 92 1.51 -6.31 3.38
C ILE A 92 0.55 -5.89 2.27
N GLY A 93 1.01 -5.99 1.03
CA GLY A 93 0.18 -5.72 -0.13
C GLY A 93 0.24 -6.81 -1.18
N ILE A 94 -0.80 -6.82 -1.99
CA ILE A 94 -1.04 -7.74 -3.09
C ILE A 94 -1.24 -6.90 -4.33
N SER A 95 -0.38 -7.06 -5.32
CA SER A 95 -0.56 -6.43 -6.63
C SER A 95 -1.14 -7.46 -7.60
N PHE A 96 -2.26 -7.12 -8.22
CA PHE A 96 -2.92 -7.99 -9.19
C PHE A 96 -2.37 -7.76 -10.59
N ARG A 97 -2.36 -8.83 -11.40
CA ARG A 97 -2.19 -8.70 -12.84
C ARG A 97 -3.43 -8.01 -13.43
N PRO A 98 -3.28 -7.16 -14.46
CA PRO A 98 -4.41 -6.63 -15.22
C PRO A 98 -5.30 -7.73 -15.83
#